data_AF-A0A966V5Z1-F1
#
_entry.id   AF-A0A966V5Z1-F1
#
_cell.length_a   1.000
_cell.length_b   1.000
_cell.length_c   1.000
_cell.angle_alpha   90.00
_cell.angle_beta   90.00
_cell.angle_gamma   90.00
#
_symmetry.space_group_name_H-M   'P 1'
#
loop_
_entity.id
_entity.type
_entity.pdbx_description
1 polymer ?
#
loop_
_entity_poly.entity_id
_entity_poly.type
_entity_poly.pdbx_seq_one_letter_code
_entity_poly.pdbx_strand_id
1 'polypeptide(L)' 'PTVSVMSPSSPLGAALIGASSGAKVSYQAPNGTLTVRVLSVEF' A
#
# COMPACT_ATOMS: atom_id res chain seq x y z
N PRO A 1 -7.04 -15.29 10.34
CA PRO A 1 -6.41 -14.18 9.58
C PRO A 1 -7.48 -13.35 8.85
N THR A 2 -7.70 -12.10 9.27
CA THR A 2 -8.59 -11.17 8.56
C THR A 2 -7.78 -10.44 7.51
N VAL A 3 -8.17 -10.59 6.24
CA VAL A 3 -7.55 -9.83 5.14
C VAL A 3 -8.12 -8.41 5.20
N SER A 4 -7.27 -7.41 5.40
CA SER A 4 -7.68 -6.02 5.35
C SER A 4 -7.75 -5.59 3.88
N VAL A 5 -8.97 -5.43 3.37
CA VAL A 5 -9.22 -5.03 1.98
C VAL A 5 -9.26 -3.50 1.90
N MET A 6 -8.44 -2.94 1.02
CA MET A 6 -8.38 -1.50 0.76
C MET A 6 -8.93 -1.19 -0.63
N SER A 7 -9.58 -0.04 -0.79
CA SER A 7 -10.06 0.40 -2.11
C SER A 7 -8.88 0.83 -3.00
N PRO A 8 -8.88 0.49 -4.30
CA PRO A 8 -7.80 0.88 -5.23
C PRO A 8 -7.68 2.41 -5.41
N SER A 9 -8.77 3.14 -5.22
CA SER A 9 -8.82 4.61 -5.33
C SER A 9 -8.30 5.33 -4.07
N SER A 10 -8.04 4.60 -2.98
CA SER A 10 -7.43 5.16 -1.78
C SER A 10 -5.95 5.51 -2.04
N PRO A 11 -5.37 6.53 -1.39
CA PRO A 11 -3.95 6.86 -1.52
C PRO A 11 -3.01 5.66 -1.32
N LEU A 12 -3.33 4.77 -0.37
CA LEU A 12 -2.58 3.54 -0.14
C LEU A 12 -2.75 2.55 -1.30
N GLY A 13 -4.00 2.32 -1.73
CA GLY A 13 -4.32 1.41 -2.83
C GLY A 13 -3.59 1.83 -4.10
N ALA A 14 -3.75 3.09 -4.50
CA ALA A 14 -3.11 3.66 -5.68
C ALA A 14 -1.57 3.58 -5.60
N ALA A 15 -0.97 3.79 -4.42
CA ALA A 15 0.46 3.69 -4.22
C ALA A 15 0.98 2.24 -4.29
N LEU A 16 0.16 1.25 -3.95
CA LEU A 16 0.48 -0.17 -4.05
C LEU A 16 0.26 -0.73 -5.46
N ILE A 17 -0.65 -0.15 -6.25
CA ILE A 17 -0.88 -0.55 -7.65
C ILE A 17 0.41 -0.33 -8.44
N GLY A 18 0.99 -1.41 -8.96
CA GLY A 18 2.25 -1.40 -9.71
C GLY A 18 3.51 -1.54 -8.84
N ALA A 19 3.38 -1.57 -7.52
CA ALA A 19 4.52 -1.81 -6.62
C ALA A 19 4.88 -3.31 -6.56
N SER A 20 6.17 -3.62 -6.66
CA SER A 20 6.67 -5.00 -6.52
C SER A 20 7.06 -5.33 -5.07
N SER A 21 7.23 -6.60 -4.76
CA SER A 21 7.78 -7.03 -3.47
C SER A 21 9.15 -6.38 -3.22
N GLY A 22 9.34 -5.88 -1.99
CA GLY A 22 10.52 -5.11 -1.58
C GLY A 22 10.44 -3.61 -1.85
N ALA A 23 9.49 -3.13 -2.66
CA ALA A 23 9.30 -1.71 -2.96
C ALA A 23 8.89 -0.92 -1.70
N LYS A 24 9.37 0.32 -1.61
CA LYS A 24 8.91 1.29 -0.61
C LYS A 24 7.97 2.26 -1.29
N VAL A 25 6.77 2.36 -0.77
CA VAL A 25 5.75 3.28 -1.27
C VAL A 25 5.39 4.26 -0.17
N SER A 26 5.26 5.53 -0.54
CA SER A 26 4.89 6.60 0.38
C SER A 26 3.55 7.16 -0.07
N TYR A 27 2.61 7.29 0.84
CA TYR A 27 1.27 7.79 0.54
C TYR A 27 0.80 8.76 1.63
N GLN A 28 -0.06 9.68 1.23
CA GLN A 28 -0.62 10.67 2.14
C GLN A 28 -1.82 10.06 2.86
N ALA A 29 -1.73 9.92 4.18
CA ALA A 29 -2.81 9.49 5.03
C ALA A 29 -3.39 10.68 5.80
N PRO A 30 -4.64 10.58 6.32
CA PRO A 30 -5.27 11.66 7.09
C PRO A 30 -4.45 12.11 8.31
N ASN A 31 -3.60 11.24 8.83
CA ASN A 31 -2.72 11.47 9.98
C ASN A 31 -1.27 11.83 9.62
N GLY A 32 -0.98 12.06 8.32
CA GLY A 32 0.36 12.40 7.82
C GLY A 32 0.83 11.47 6.70
N THR A 33 2.03 11.74 6.18
CA THR A 33 2.62 10.87 5.15
C THR A 33 3.13 9.58 5.79
N LEU A 34 2.68 8.44 5.29
CA LEU A 34 3.11 7.13 5.74
C LEU A 34 3.96 6.48 4.65
N THR A 35 5.10 5.92 5.05
CA THR A 35 5.96 5.14 4.16
C THR A 35 5.90 3.68 4.57
N VAL A 36 5.47 2.83 3.65
CA VAL A 36 5.34 1.39 3.87
C VAL A 36 6.22 0.62 2.89
N ARG A 37 6.65 -0.57 3.31
CA ARG A 37 7.44 -1.47 2.46
C ARG A 37 6.58 -2.68 2.11
N VAL A 38 6.50 -2.98 0.82
CA VAL A 38 5.87 -4.19 0.33
C VAL A 38 6.74 -5.37 0.73
N LEU A 39 6.22 -6.27 1.56
CA LEU A 39 6.96 -7.45 2.02
C LEU A 39 6.87 -8.58 0.99
N SER A 40 5.64 -8.87 0.57
CA SER A 40 5.32 -9.90 -0.44
C SER A 40 4.11 -9.45 -1.24
N VAL A 41 4.04 -9.90 -2.49
CA VAL A 41 2.87 -9.76 -3.36
C VAL A 41 2.42 -11.19 -3.69
N GLU A 42 1.16 -11.49 -3.41
CA GLU A 42 0.53 -12.76 -3.77
C GLU A 42 -0.35 -12.50 -5.00
N PHE A 43 -0.28 -13.41 -5.98
CA PHE A 43 -1.00 -13.34 -7.26
C PHE A 43 -2.19 -14.29 -7.27
#